data_AF-F7XNC4-F1
#
_entry.id   AF-F7XNC4-F1
#
_cell.length_a   1.000
_cell.length_b   1.000
_cell.length_c   1.000
_cell.angle_alpha   90.00
_cell.angle_beta   90.00
_cell.angle_gamma   90.00
#
_symmetry.space_group_name_H-M   'P 1'
#
loop_
_entity.id
_entity.type
_entity.pdbx_description
1 polymer ?
#
loop_
_entity_poly.entity_id
_entity_poly.type
_entity_poly.pdbx_seq_one_letter_code
_entity_poly.pdbx_strand_id
1 'polypeptide(L)' 'MEFKELTDEQWKYIKPYLPPQPITGRKRANDRNVINGILFVLITGCRWSDMPECYGSP' A
#
# COMPACT_ATOMS: atom_id res chain seq x y z
N MET A 1 -3.01 8.60 16.09
CA MET A 1 -3.39 7.18 16.01
C MET A 1 -2.15 6.39 15.67
N GLU A 2 -1.98 5.18 16.22
CA GLU A 2 -0.86 4.30 15.88
C GLU A 2 -1.16 3.63 14.53
N PHE A 3 -0.22 3.71 13.59
CA PHE A 3 -0.32 2.98 12.33
C PHE A 3 -0.10 1.49 12.56
N LYS A 4 -0.95 0.66 11.94
CA LYS A 4 -0.75 -0.79 11.84
C LYS A 4 -1.04 -1.21 10.41
N GLU A 5 -0.20 -2.09 9.87
CA GLU A 5 -0.44 -2.67 8.56
C GLU A 5 -1.73 -3.48 8.51
N LEU A 6 -2.27 -3.63 7.30
CA LEU A 6 -3.39 -4.52 7.05
C LEU A 6 -3.06 -5.94 7.50
N THR A 7 -3.97 -6.56 8.25
CA THR A 7 -3.88 -7.99 8.55
C THR A 7 -4.15 -8.81 7.29
N ASP A 8 -3.78 -10.10 7.31
CA ASP A 8 -4.05 -10.98 6.17
C ASP A 8 -5.55 -11.14 5.89
N GLU A 9 -6.40 -11.08 6.91
CA GLU A 9 -7.85 -11.13 6.77
C GLU A 9 -8.40 -9.89 6.08
N GLN A 10 -7.98 -8.70 6.51
CA GLN A 10 -8.36 -7.44 5.86
C GLN A 10 -7.85 -7.39 4.42
N TRP A 11 -6.62 -7.86 4.20
CA TRP A 11 -6.06 -7.93 2.86
C TRP A 11 -6.83 -8.87 1.94
N LYS A 12 -7.24 -10.05 2.44
CA LYS A 12 -8.09 -10.99 1.70
C LYS A 12 -9.44 -10.38 1.30
N TYR A 13 -9.99 -9.49 2.13
CA TYR A 13 -11.21 -8.77 1.80
C TYR A 13 -10.99 -7.72 0.69
N ILE A 14 -9.88 -6.97 0.71
CA ILE A 14 -9.61 -5.90 -0.25
C ILE A 14 -9.16 -6.44 -1.62
N LYS A 15 -8.25 -7.42 -1.62
CA LYS A 15 -7.55 -7.92 -2.82
C LYS A 15 -8.46 -8.25 -4.02
N PRO A 16 -9.64 -8.88 -3.86
CA PRO A 16 -10.51 -9.24 -4.98
C PRO A 16 -11.06 -8.03 -5.76
N TYR A 17 -11.09 -6.86 -5.15
CA TYR A 17 -11.61 -5.64 -5.77
C TYR A 17 -10.55 -4.85 -6.52
N LEU A 18 -9.29 -5.29 -6.47
CA LEU A 18 -8.20 -4.65 -7.19
C LEU A 18 -8.15 -5.16 -8.64
N PRO A 19 -7.82 -4.29 -9.62
CA PRO A 19 -7.66 -4.72 -11.00
C PRO A 19 -6.49 -5.71 -11.12
N PRO A 20 -6.52 -6.63 -12.10
CA PRO A 20 -5.38 -7.51 -12.35
C PRO A 20 -4.14 -6.70 -12.70
N GLN A 21 -2.96 -7.30 -12.50
CA GLN A 21 -1.70 -6.69 -12.94
C GLN A 21 -1.74 -6.45 -14.45
N PRO A 22 -1.17 -5.33 -14.95
CA PRO A 22 -1.20 -5.02 -16.36
C PRO A 22 -0.42 -6.09 -17.13
N ILE A 23 -0.96 -6.49 -18.29
CA ILE A 23 -0.33 -7.50 -19.17
C ILE A 23 0.87 -6.89 -19.90
N THR A 24 0.80 -5.59 -20.22
CA THR A 24 1.84 -4.85 -20.94
C THR A 24 2.31 -3.63 -20.14
N GLY A 25 3.50 -3.12 -20.46
CA GLY A 25 4.10 -1.99 -19.77
C GLY A 25 4.74 -2.36 -18.43
N ARG A 26 5.05 -1.34 -17.60
CA ARG A 26 5.66 -1.53 -16.28
C ARG A 26 4.64 -2.16 -15.34
N LYS A 27 5.00 -3.30 -14.73
CA LYS A 27 4.20 -3.92 -13.67
C LYS A 27 3.99 -2.93 -12.52
N ARG A 28 2.79 -2.94 -11.93
CA ARG A 28 2.54 -2.12 -10.74
C ARG A 28 3.35 -2.66 -9.57
N ALA A 29 3.64 -1.79 -8.61
CA ALA A 29 4.21 -2.20 -7.33
C ALA A 29 3.28 -3.19 -6.61
N ASN A 30 3.78 -3.81 -5.53
CA ASN A 30 2.96 -4.68 -4.70
C ASN A 30 1.78 -3.89 -4.12
N ASP A 31 0.55 -4.26 -4.51
CA ASP A 31 -0.65 -3.48 -4.17
C ASP A 31 -0.86 -3.38 -2.64
N ARG A 32 -0.47 -4.39 -1.85
CA ARG A 32 -0.58 -4.36 -0.38
C ARG A 32 0.34 -3.31 0.21
N ASN A 33 1.59 -3.26 -0.27
CA ASN A 33 2.57 -2.28 0.21
C ASN A 33 2.12 -0.85 -0.14
N VAL A 34 1.59 -0.65 -1.35
CA VAL A 34 1.06 0.66 -1.77
C VAL A 34 -0.08 1.10 -0.85
N ILE A 35 -1.02 0.21 -0.57
CA ILE A 35 -2.16 0.53 0.32
C ILE A 35 -1.71 0.76 1.76
N ASN A 36 -0.79 -0.05 2.29
CA ASN A 36 -0.19 0.19 3.61
C ASN A 36 0.52 1.55 3.67
N GLY A 37 1.23 1.96 2.61
CA GLY A 37 1.84 3.28 2.52
C GLY A 37 0.83 4.43 2.55
N ILE A 38 -0.25 4.31 1.77
CA ILE A 38 -1.35 5.29 1.79
C ILE A 38 -1.94 5.40 3.20
N LEU A 39 -2.22 4.27 3.85
CA LEU A 39 -2.75 4.23 5.21
C LEU A 39 -1.78 4.85 6.23
N PHE A 40 -0.46 4.60 6.07
CA PHE A 40 0.57 5.20 6.91
C PHE A 40 0.50 6.72 6.88
N VAL A 41 0.50 7.32 5.69
CA VAL A 41 0.43 8.77 5.51
C VAL A 41 -0.89 9.33 6.08
N LEU A 42 -2.02 8.67 5.82
CA LEU A 42 -3.32 9.12 6.34
C LEU A 42 -3.44 9.05 7.86
N ILE A 43 -2.85 8.03 8.50
CA ILE A 43 -2.95 7.81 9.96
C ILE A 43 -1.93 8.67 10.73
N THR A 44 -0.71 8.79 10.21
CA THR A 44 0.38 9.54 10.87
C THR A 44 0.35 11.02 10.54
N GLY A 45 -0.21 11.41 9.39
CA GLY A 45 -0.18 12.78 8.88
C GLY A 45 1.20 13.22 8.40
N CYS A 46 2.16 12.30 8.20
CA CYS A 46 3.49 12.65 7.69
C CYS A 46 3.43 13.09 6.23
N ARG A 47 4.52 13.70 5.73
CA ARG A 47 4.66 13.95 4.28
C ARG A 47 4.92 12.62 3.57
N TRP A 48 4.56 12.54 2.29
CA TRP A 48 4.88 11.38 1.45
C TRP A 48 6.38 11.05 1.40
N SER A 49 7.25 12.07 1.46
CA SER A 49 8.70 11.91 1.49
C SER A 49 9.24 11.30 2.78
N ASP A 50 8.46 11.38 3.87
CA ASP A 50 8.86 10.88 5.20
C ASP A 50 8.29 9.47 5.46
N MET A 51 7.52 8.92 4.51
CA MET A 51 6.98 7.57 4.59
C MET A 51 8.11 6.53 4.51
N PRO A 52 8.04 5.41 5.25
CA PRO A 52 9.02 4.33 5.14
C PRO A 52 9.25 3.86 3.70
N GLU A 53 10.51 3.68 3.33
CA GLU A 53 10.93 3.26 1.98
C GLU A 53 10.33 1.91 1.57
N CYS A 54 9.98 1.04 2.52
CA CYS A 54 9.37 -0.26 2.23
C CYS A 54 7.98 -0.17 1.56
N TYR A 55 7.29 0.98 1.66
CA TYR A 55 6.02 1.25 0.98
C TYR A 55 6.18 2.07 -0.30
N GLY A 56 7.36 2.65 -0.54
CA GLY A 56 7.67 3.51 -1.68
C GLY A 56 8.56 2.82 -2.71
N SER A 57 8.83 3.53 -3.81
CA SER A 57 10.01 3.23 -4.62
C SER A 57 11.21 3.89 -3.91
N PRO A 58 12.37 3.22 -3.84
CA PRO A 58 13.62 3.93 -3.64
C PRO A 58 13.86 4.93 -4.79
#